data_AF-A0A1D7TNG5-F1
#
_entry.id   AF-A0A1D7TNG5-F1
#
_cell.length_a   1.000
_cell.length_b   1.000
_cell.length_c   1.000
_cell.angle_alpha   90.00
_cell.angle_beta   90.00
_cell.angle_gamma   90.00
#
_symmetry.space_group_name_H-M   'P 1'
#
loop_
_entity.id
_entity.type
_entity.pdbx_description
1 polymer ?
#
loop_
_entity_poly.entity_id
_entity_poly.type
_entity_poly.pdbx_seq_one_letter_code
_entity_poly.pdbx_strand_id
1 'polypeptide(L)' 'MNTHISCEFYDQLMVAIQRKIPSTIVYLENEQKTTVKGVVTELMMIEYEEFLVLEGGKKINLQSIFLFNGKRHKEG' A
#
# COMPACT_ATOMS: atom_id res chain seq x y z
N MET A 1 -0.53 -15.80 -13.03
CA MET A 1 -1.77 -15.09 -12.64
C MET A 1 -1.39 -13.62 -12.46
N ASN A 2 -1.79 -12.74 -13.38
CA ASN A 2 -1.57 -11.30 -13.22
C ASN A 2 -2.50 -10.81 -12.12
N THR A 3 -1.99 -10.63 -10.89
CA THR A 3 -2.71 -9.90 -9.85
C THR A 3 -2.68 -8.43 -10.22
N HIS A 4 -3.56 -8.04 -11.15
CA HIS A 4 -3.78 -6.65 -11.49
C HIS A 4 -4.37 -5.96 -10.26
N ILE A 5 -3.63 -4.98 -9.74
CA ILE A 5 -4.15 -4.04 -8.77
C ILE A 5 -5.39 -3.39 -9.37
N SER A 6 -6.50 -3.37 -8.64
CA SER A 6 -7.70 -2.71 -9.14
C SER A 6 -7.44 -1.21 -9.32
N CYS A 7 -7.95 -0.62 -10.41
CA CYS A 7 -7.86 0.82 -10.63
C CYS A 7 -8.40 1.61 -9.43
N GLU A 8 -9.50 1.14 -8.82
CA GLU A 8 -10.11 1.77 -7.64
C GLU A 8 -9.15 1.83 -6.44
N PHE A 9 -8.34 0.80 -6.24
CA PHE A 9 -7.32 0.79 -5.19
C PHE A 9 -6.21 1.80 -5.49
N TYR A 10 -5.74 1.81 -6.74
CA TYR A 10 -4.71 2.75 -7.18
C TYR A 10 -5.17 4.20 -7.06
N ASP A 11 -6.41 4.50 -7.45
CA ASP A 11 -6.99 5.84 -7.32
C ASP A 11 -7.02 6.31 -5.86
N GLN A 12 -7.38 5.43 -4.94
CA GLN A 12 -7.37 5.77 -3.51
C GLN A 12 -5.99 6.01 -2.95
N LEU A 13 -5.00 5.23 -3.40
CA LEU A 13 -3.61 5.49 -3.05
C LEU A 13 -3.18 6.87 -3.54
N MET A 14 -3.50 7.21 -4.80
CA MET A 14 -3.18 8.51 -5.36
C MET A 14 -3.84 9.65 -4.58
N VAL A 15 -5.12 9.50 -4.23
CA VAL A 15 -5.85 10.46 -3.39
C VAL A 15 -5.19 10.60 -2.01
N ALA A 16 -4.80 9.49 -1.39
CA ALA A 16 -4.15 9.50 -0.08
C ALA A 16 -2.78 10.18 -0.11
N ILE A 17 -1.99 9.93 -1.15
CA ILE A 17 -0.69 10.56 -1.38
C ILE A 17 -0.85 12.07 -1.61
N GLN A 18 -1.69 12.45 -2.57
CA GLN A 18 -1.87 13.85 -2.97
C GLN A 18 -2.42 14.70 -1.82
N ARG A 19 -3.34 14.15 -1.03
CA ARG A 19 -3.97 14.85 0.09
C ARG A 19 -3.28 14.60 1.43
N LYS A 20 -2.20 13.81 1.46
CA LYS A 20 -1.47 13.42 2.68
C LYS A 20 -2.39 12.85 3.76
N ILE A 21 -3.33 11.99 3.36
CA ILE A 21 -4.34 11.42 4.26
C ILE A 21 -3.67 10.35 5.14
N PRO A 22 -3.73 10.47 6.48
CA PRO A 22 -3.32 9.41 7.39
C PRO A 22 -4.08 8.12 7.06
N SER A 23 -3.35 7.08 6.70
CA SER A 23 -3.91 5.84 6.19
C SER A 23 -3.57 4.66 7.08
N THR A 24 -4.49 3.70 7.17
CA THR A 24 -4.27 2.42 7.84
C THR A 24 -3.99 1.35 6.79
N ILE A 25 -2.84 0.69 6.88
CA ILE A 25 -2.35 -0.27 5.91
C ILE A 25 -2.17 -1.61 6.61
N VAL A 26 -2.75 -2.67 6.03
CA VAL A 26 -2.56 -4.05 6.49
C VAL A 26 -1.83 -4.82 5.42
N TYR A 27 -0.69 -5.41 5.77
CA TYR A 27 0.22 -6.05 4.82
C TYR A 27 0.91 -7.28 5.44
N LEU A 28 1.54 -8.11 4.60
CA LEU A 28 2.33 -9.26 5.05
C LEU A 28 3.79 -8.84 5.31
N GLU A 29 4.30 -9.13 6.49
CA GLU A 29 5.71 -8.94 6.86
C GLU A 29 6.18 -10.19 7.60
N ASN A 30 7.19 -10.88 7.08
CA ASN A 30 7.68 -12.15 7.64
C ASN A 30 6.56 -13.16 7.90
N GLU A 31 5.67 -13.36 6.91
CA GLU A 31 4.51 -14.25 6.97
C GLU A 31 3.42 -13.87 8.01
N GLN A 32 3.59 -12.75 8.70
CA GLN A 32 2.61 -12.24 9.66
C GLN A 32 1.86 -11.05 9.10
N LYS A 33 0.56 -10.96 9.43
CA LYS A 33 -0.24 -9.78 9.11
C LYS A 33 0.13 -8.65 10.05
N THR A 34 0.72 -7.60 9.48
CA THR A 34 1.08 -6.38 10.19
C THR A 34 0.11 -5.26 9.82
N THR A 35 -0.22 -4.42 10.81
CA THR A 35 -0.99 -3.19 10.60
C THR A 35 -0.14 -2.00 10.95
N VAL A 36 -0.11 -0.98 10.08
CA VAL A 36 0.56 0.28 10.33
C VAL A 36 -0.35 1.44 10.01
N LYS A 37 -0.20 2.54 10.76
CA LYS A 37 -0.83 3.82 10.45
C LYS A 37 0.25 4.80 10.04
N GLY A 38 0.05 5.52 8.95
CA GLY A 38 1.02 6.49 8.46
C GLY A 38 0.50 7.29 7.28
N VAL A 39 1.19 8.37 6.97
CA VAL A 39 0.95 9.16 5.75
C VAL A 39 1.79 8.55 4.64
N VAL A 40 1.16 8.17 3.53
CA VAL A 40 1.88 7.72 2.33
C VAL A 40 2.38 8.96 1.59
N THR A 41 3.66 9.00 1.27
CA THR A 41 4.29 10.13 0.58
C THR A 41 4.44 9.89 -0.91
N GLU A 42 4.73 8.67 -1.33
CA GLU A 42 4.94 8.32 -2.74
C GLU A 42 4.87 6.81 -2.99
N LEU A 43 4.78 6.45 -4.27
CA LEU A 43 5.07 5.12 -4.77
C LEU A 43 6.48 5.12 -5.38
N MET A 44 7.27 4.10 -5.08
CA MET A 44 8.63 3.94 -5.56
C MET A 44 8.80 2.58 -6.22
N MET A 45 9.39 2.55 -7.41
CA MET A 45 9.77 1.30 -8.08
C MET A 45 11.21 0.94 -7.72
N ILE A 46 11.42 -0.23 -7.12
CA ILE A 46 12.73 -0.75 -6.72
C ILE A 46 12.82 -2.18 -7.25
N GLU A 47 13.84 -2.49 -8.06
CA GLU A 47 14.05 -3.84 -8.60
C GLU A 47 12.80 -4.45 -9.26
N TYR A 48 12.07 -3.65 -10.05
CA TYR A 48 10.83 -4.02 -10.74
C TYR A 48 9.63 -4.30 -9.82
N GLU A 49 9.75 -4.02 -8.53
CA GLU A 49 8.66 -4.09 -7.56
C GLU A 49 8.22 -2.69 -7.12
N GLU A 50 6.93 -2.55 -6.85
CA GLU A 50 6.35 -1.28 -6.41
C GLU A 50 6.24 -1.25 -4.89
N PHE A 51 6.63 -0.12 -4.29
CA PHE A 51 6.61 0.09 -2.84
C PHE A 51 5.83 1.35 -2.50
N LEU A 52 4.98 1.28 -1.47
CA LEU A 52 4.49 2.46 -0.76
C LEU A 52 5.58 2.97 0.18
N VAL A 53 5.86 4.26 0.09
CA VAL A 53 6.74 4.96 1.03
C VAL A 53 5.88 5.73 2.03
N LEU A 54 6.10 5.47 3.32
CA LEU A 54 5.50 6.25 4.40
C LEU A 54 6.39 7.40 4.81
N GLU A 55 5.78 8.43 5.39
CA GLU A 55 6.48 9.47 6.12
C GLU A 55 7.36 8.81 7.21
N GLY A 56 8.65 9.19 7.24
CA GLY A 56 9.67 8.50 8.03
C GLY A 56 10.45 7.42 7.28
N GLY A 57 10.14 7.18 6.00
CA GLY A 57 10.95 6.38 5.07
C GLY A 57 10.67 4.87 5.10
N LYS A 58 9.67 4.40 5.85
CA LYS A 58 9.27 2.99 5.84
C LYS A 58 8.71 2.64 4.45
N LYS A 59 9.24 1.56 3.86
CA LYS A 59 8.82 1.04 2.56
C LYS A 59 8.00 -0.23 2.75
N ILE A 60 6.86 -0.32 2.08
CA ILE A 60 5.96 -1.48 2.14
C ILE A 60 5.73 -1.95 0.70
N ASN A 61 6.05 -3.22 0.43
CA ASN A 61 5.84 -3.80 -0.88
C ASN A 61 4.34 -3.80 -1.21
N LEU A 62 3.96 -3.20 -2.33
CA LEU A 62 2.57 -3.04 -2.76
C LEU A 62 1.86 -4.39 -2.90
N GLN A 63 2.58 -5.43 -3.36
CA GLN A 63 2.04 -6.79 -3.53
C GLN A 63 1.71 -7.48 -2.20
N SER A 64 2.33 -7.04 -1.10
CA SER A 64 2.10 -7.59 0.25
C SER A 64 0.86 -7.02 0.93
N ILE A 65 0.23 -5.99 0.36
CA ILE A 65 -0.88 -5.26 0.99
C ILE A 65 -2.19 -6.00 0.79
N PHE A 66 -2.91 -6.19 1.90
CA PHE A 66 -4.26 -6.76 1.91
C PHE A 66 -5.34 -5.68 1.99
N LEU A 67 -5.13 -4.68 2.87
CA LEU A 67 -6.10 -3.62 3.12
C LEU A 67 -5.43 -2.26 3.10
N PHE A 68 -6.08 -1.31 2.44
CA PHE A 68 -5.77 0.11 2.53
C PHE A 68 -7.03 0.86 2.96
N ASN A 69 -6.98 1.54 4.10
CA ASN A 69 -8.13 2.23 4.69
C ASN A 69 -9.40 1.37 4.78
N GLY A 70 -9.22 0.08 5.12
CA GLY A 70 -10.31 -0.89 5.25
C GLY A 70 -10.81 -1.49 3.94
N LYS A 71 -10.34 -1.01 2.78
CA LYS A 71 -10.69 -1.55 1.46
C LYS A 71 -9.69 -2.61 1.02
N ARG A 72 -10.21 -3.74 0.49
CA ARG A 72 -9.39 -4.88 0.05
C ARG A 72 -8.68 -4.58 -1.26
N HIS A 73 -7.40 -4.96 -1.29
CA HIS A 73 -6.55 -4.91 -2.47
C HIS A 73 -6.67 -6.18 -3.32
N LYS A 74 -6.71 -7.36 -2.68
CA LYS A 74 -6.85 -8.67 -3.34
C LYS A 74 -8.11 -9.35 -2.81
N GLU A 75 -8.95 -9.86 -3.71
CA GLU A 75 -9.86 -10.95 -3.35
C GLU A 75 -8.98 -12.13 -2.93
N GLY A 76 -9.15 -12.58 -1.70
CA GLY A 76 -8.50 -13.78 -1.19
C GLY A 76 -9.21 -15.02 -1.71
#